data_AF-A0A660PL14-F1
#
_entry.id   AF-A0A660PL14-F1
#
_cell.length_a   1.000
_cell.length_b   1.000
_cell.length_c   1.000
_cell.angle_alpha   90.00
_cell.angle_beta   90.00
_cell.angle_gamma   90.00
#
_symmetry.space_group_name_H-M   'P 1'
#
loop_
_entity.id
_entity.type
_entity.pdbx_description
1 polymer ?
#
loop_
_entity_poly.entity_id
_entity_poly.type
_entity_poly.pdbx_seq_one_letter_code
_entity_poly.pdbx_strand_id
1 'polypeptide(L)'
;MKKQKILLFSFLLCLTFTVPSWGQISSGGTPRSFSRMAKSNMPTITTPNVDVAKMLAEDKAESKLGIPFRFGAPFDVNYTLDNSGVW
;
A
#
# COMPACT_ATOMS: atom_id res chain seq x y z
N MET A 1 -25.50 28.16 33.34
CA MET A 1 -25.32 27.81 31.92
C MET A 1 -23.97 27.15 31.58
N LYS A 2 -22.79 27.68 31.99
CA LYS A 2 -21.48 27.04 31.70
C LYS A 2 -21.35 25.58 32.19
N LYS A 3 -21.75 25.30 33.44
CA LYS A 3 -21.70 23.94 34.01
C LYS A 3 -22.56 22.92 33.24
N GLN A 4 -23.75 23.32 32.79
CA GLN A 4 -24.62 22.47 31.98
C GLN A 4 -24.04 22.20 30.58
N LYS A 5 -23.40 23.20 29.97
CA LYS A 5 -22.68 23.01 28.70
C LYS A 5 -21.50 22.04 28.84
N ILE A 6 -20.76 22.11 29.96
CA ILE A 6 -19.69 21.17 30.28
C ILE A 6 -20.26 19.75 30.48
N LEU A 7 -21.33 19.62 31.25
CA LEU A 7 -21.96 18.32 31.50
C LEU A 7 -22.49 17.68 30.20
N LEU A 8 -23.12 18.48 29.35
CA LEU A 8 -23.62 18.05 28.04
C LEU A 8 -22.48 17.62 27.11
N PHE A 9 -21.37 18.36 27.11
CA PHE A 9 -20.17 18.04 26.34
C PHE A 9 -19.53 16.72 26.81
N SER A 10 -19.36 16.54 28.12
CA SER A 10 -18.87 15.28 28.70
C SER A 10 -19.77 14.09 28.35
N PHE A 11 -21.09 14.29 28.36
CA PHE A 11 -22.04 13.24 27.98
C PHE A 11 -21.94 12.89 26.49
N LEU A 12 -21.84 13.89 25.60
CA LEU A 12 -21.63 13.68 24.16
C LEU A 12 -20.31 12.97 23.87
N LEU A 13 -19.25 13.29 24.61
CA LEU A 13 -17.95 12.65 24.47
C LEU A 13 -17.98 11.18 24.91
N CYS A 14 -18.71 10.84 25.99
CA CYS A 14 -18.87 9.44 26.39
C CYS A 14 -19.59 8.59 25.32
N LEU A 15 -20.55 9.19 24.61
CA LEU A 15 -21.28 8.50 23.53
C LEU A 15 -20.39 8.09 22.35
N THR A 16 -19.24 8.73 22.14
CA THR A 16 -18.31 8.34 21.06
C THR A 16 -17.48 7.11 21.38
N PHE A 17 -17.43 6.66 22.64
CA PHE A 17 -16.64 5.49 23.07
C PHE A 17 -17.41 4.16 23.00
N THR A 18 -18.71 4.18 22.70
CA THR A 18 -19.55 2.97 22.67
C THR A 18 -19.69 2.33 21.28
N VAL A 19 -19.10 2.94 20.25
CA VAL A 19 -19.16 2.41 18.88
C VAL A 19 -18.09 1.32 18.68
N PRO A 20 -18.44 0.13 18.15
CA PRO A 20 -17.45 -0.90 17.86
C PRO A 20 -16.53 -0.44 16.72
N SER A 21 -15.22 -0.45 16.94
CA SER A 21 -14.23 -0.18 15.89
C SER A 21 -13.93 -1.45 15.11
N TRP A 22 -14.05 -1.40 13.79
CA TRP A 22 -13.55 -2.46 12.91
C TRP A 22 -12.14 -2.10 12.45
N GLY A 23 -11.19 -2.98 12.75
CA GLY A 23 -9.82 -2.90 12.25
C GLY A 23 -9.54 -4.05 11.29
N GLN A 24 -8.66 -3.81 10.32
CA GLN A 24 -8.19 -4.89 9.45
C GLN A 24 -7.39 -5.90 10.28
N ILE A 25 -7.89 -7.14 10.36
CA ILE A 25 -7.14 -8.23 10.96
C ILE A 25 -6.04 -8.60 9.96
N SER A 26 -4.77 -8.52 10.40
CA SER A 26 -3.66 -9.09 9.63
C SER A 26 -3.73 -10.61 9.73
N SER A 27 -4.47 -11.26 8.84
CA SER A 27 -4.39 -12.71 8.68
C SER A 27 -3.06 -13.03 8.01
N GLY A 28 -2.07 -13.42 8.81
CA GLY A 28 -0.86 -14.03 8.29
C GLY A 28 -1.15 -15.35 7.57
N GLY A 29 -0.09 -16.01 7.11
CA GLY A 29 -0.20 -17.32 6.47
C GLY A 29 0.84 -17.48 5.37
N THR A 30 1.04 -18.72 4.97
CA THR A 30 1.95 -19.04 3.87
C THR A 30 1.19 -18.94 2.54
N PRO A 31 1.67 -18.18 1.55
CA PRO A 31 1.05 -18.15 0.23
C PRO A 31 0.94 -19.57 -0.35
N ARG A 32 -0.20 -19.89 -0.99
CA ARG A 32 -0.42 -21.23 -1.56
C ARG A 32 0.66 -21.66 -2.56
N SER A 33 1.33 -20.71 -3.20
CA SER A 33 2.44 -20.96 -4.12
C SER A 33 3.67 -21.60 -3.46
N PHE A 34 3.81 -21.49 -2.13
CA PHE A 34 4.92 -22.12 -1.39
C PHE A 34 4.68 -23.62 -1.14
N SER A 35 3.41 -24.06 -1.12
CA SER A 35 3.05 -25.49 -0.96
C SER A 35 2.61 -26.14 -2.28
N ARG A 36 2.27 -25.34 -3.28
CA ARG A 36 1.98 -25.79 -4.65
C ARG A 36 2.87 -25.02 -5.61
N MET A 37 3.94 -25.67 -6.07
CA MET A 37 4.78 -25.11 -7.12
C MET A 37 3.94 -24.80 -8.36
N ALA A 38 4.16 -23.61 -8.92
CA ALA A 38 3.71 -23.30 -10.26
C ALA A 38 4.41 -24.21 -11.28
N LYS A 39 3.82 -24.37 -12.47
CA LYS A 39 4.43 -25.15 -13.57
C LYS A 39 5.85 -24.64 -13.85
N SER A 40 6.79 -25.55 -14.06
CA SER A 40 8.24 -25.26 -14.12
C SER A 40 8.70 -24.44 -15.33
N ASN A 41 7.83 -24.18 -16.32
CA ASN A 41 8.22 -23.60 -17.62
C ASN A 41 7.38 -22.36 -17.96
N MET A 42 7.21 -21.45 -17.01
CA MET A 42 6.61 -20.13 -17.29
C MET A 42 7.65 -19.24 -17.98
N PRO A 43 7.28 -18.52 -19.04
CA PRO A 43 8.16 -17.54 -19.66
C PRO A 43 8.52 -16.47 -18.64
N THR A 44 9.80 -16.11 -18.58
CA THR A 44 10.31 -15.08 -17.68
C THR A 44 11.01 -14.01 -18.50
N ILE A 45 10.90 -12.76 -18.05
CA ILE A 45 11.63 -11.64 -18.61
C ILE A 45 12.52 -11.05 -17.52
N THR A 46 13.74 -10.68 -17.88
CA THR A 46 14.61 -9.91 -16.99
C THR A 46 14.25 -8.44 -17.14
N THR A 47 13.73 -7.83 -16.08
CA THR A 47 13.47 -6.39 -16.05
C THR A 47 14.76 -5.61 -15.82
N PRO A 48 14.80 -4.32 -16.20
CA PRO A 48 15.93 -3.45 -15.86
C PRO A 48 16.16 -3.40 -14.35
N ASN A 49 17.41 -3.18 -13.95
CA ASN A 49 17.75 -2.99 -12.54
C ASN A 49 17.21 -1.64 -12.04
N VAL A 50 16.70 -1.64 -10.80
CA VAL A 50 16.18 -0.43 -10.15
C VAL A 50 17.26 0.19 -9.28
N ASP A 51 17.60 1.46 -9.53
CA ASP A 51 18.54 2.22 -8.69
C ASP A 51 17.83 2.75 -7.43
N VAL A 52 17.70 1.87 -6.45
CA VAL A 52 17.01 2.18 -5.18
C VAL A 52 17.69 3.33 -4.43
N ALA A 53 19.03 3.42 -4.47
CA ALA A 53 19.77 4.44 -3.75
C ALA A 53 19.48 5.83 -4.30
N LYS A 54 19.45 5.98 -5.63
CA LYS A 54 19.06 7.23 -6.28
C LYS A 54 17.61 7.62 -5.95
N MET A 55 16.67 6.68 -6.06
CA MET A 55 15.25 6.95 -5.81
C MET A 55 14.99 7.42 -4.37
N LEU A 56 15.64 6.80 -3.38
CA LEU A 56 15.54 7.24 -1.98
C LEU A 56 16.10 8.65 -1.75
N ALA A 57 17.13 9.05 -2.51
CA ALA A 57 17.67 10.40 -2.46
C ALA A 57 16.70 11.44 -3.04
N GLU A 58 16.02 11.11 -4.16
CA GLU A 58 14.95 11.92 -4.76
C GLU A 58 13.78 12.09 -3.77
N ASP A 59 13.26 10.99 -3.22
CA ASP A 59 12.14 11.01 -2.28
C ASP A 59 12.45 11.85 -1.04
N LYS A 60 13.70 11.82 -0.55
CA LYS A 60 14.14 12.66 0.57
C LYS A 60 14.08 14.15 0.23
N ALA A 61 14.47 14.53 -0.98
CA ALA A 61 14.39 15.91 -1.45
C ALA A 61 12.93 16.36 -1.63
N GLU A 62 12.09 15.47 -2.15
CA GLU A 62 10.68 15.70 -2.48
C GLU A 62 9.75 15.70 -1.26
N SER A 63 10.14 15.03 -0.16
CA SER A 63 9.34 14.92 1.08
C SER A 63 8.86 16.26 1.66
N LYS A 64 9.55 17.36 1.32
CA LYS A 64 9.23 18.73 1.80
C LYS A 64 8.35 19.53 0.85
N LEU A 65 8.10 19.02 -0.35
CA LEU A 65 7.37 19.72 -1.41
C LEU A 65 5.86 19.47 -1.35
N GLY A 66 5.39 18.63 -0.42
CA GLY A 66 3.97 18.27 -0.31
C GLY A 66 3.46 17.41 -1.46
N ILE A 67 4.36 16.81 -2.25
CA ILE A 67 3.99 15.88 -3.31
C ILE A 67 3.71 14.48 -2.73
N PRO A 68 2.80 13.70 -3.33
CA PRO A 68 2.52 12.34 -2.90
C PRO A 68 3.77 11.45 -2.98
N PHE A 69 3.89 10.51 -2.05
CA PHE A 69 4.97 9.52 -2.09
C PHE A 69 4.85 8.61 -3.32
N ARG A 70 6.02 8.26 -3.84
CA ARG A 70 6.18 7.27 -4.90
C ARG A 70 5.71 5.89 -4.44
N PHE A 71 4.93 5.20 -5.28
CA PHE A 71 4.47 3.83 -5.00
C PHE A 71 5.24 2.74 -5.76
N GLY A 72 6.10 3.12 -6.72
CA GLY A 72 6.89 2.19 -7.54
C GLY A 72 7.86 2.87 -8.50
N ALA A 73 8.66 2.09 -9.21
CA ALA A 73 9.60 2.54 -10.24
C ALA A 73 9.03 2.23 -11.64
N PRO A 74 8.70 3.23 -12.48
CA PRO A 74 8.28 2.95 -13.84
C PRO A 74 9.46 2.46 -14.68
N PHE A 75 9.18 1.59 -15.63
CA PHE A 75 10.10 1.20 -16.69
C PHE A 75 9.32 0.99 -17.97
N ASP A 76 9.96 1.27 -19.11
CA ASP A 76 9.32 1.15 -20.41
C ASP A 76 9.19 -0.31 -20.84
N VAL A 77 8.09 -0.61 -21.50
CA VAL A 77 7.74 -1.93 -22.02
C VAL A 77 7.22 -1.79 -23.45
N ASN A 78 7.43 -2.83 -24.27
CA ASN A 78 6.95 -2.86 -25.65
C ASN A 78 6.01 -4.05 -25.85
N TYR A 79 4.71 -3.82 -25.58
CA TYR A 79 3.67 -4.81 -25.79
C TYR A 79 2.90 -4.54 -27.09
N THR A 80 2.69 -5.61 -27.85
CA THR A 80 1.99 -5.66 -29.13
C THR A 80 0.97 -6.80 -29.08
N LEU A 81 0.05 -6.87 -30.05
CA LEU A 81 -0.92 -7.98 -30.12
C LEU A 81 -0.24 -9.35 -30.20
N ASP A 82 0.97 -9.42 -30.77
CA ASP A 82 1.70 -10.67 -30.99
C ASP A 82 2.52 -11.12 -29.77
N ASN A 83 2.88 -10.23 -28.86
CA ASN A 83 3.68 -10.55 -27.67
C ASN A 83 2.93 -10.34 -26.33
N SER A 84 1.69 -9.86 -26.40
CA SER A 84 0.79 -9.75 -25.26
C SER A 84 0.17 -11.11 -24.90
N GLY A 85 0.10 -11.44 -23.61
CA GLY A 85 -0.59 -12.63 -23.09
C GLY A 85 0.32 -13.84 -22.79
N VAL A 86 1.64 -13.68 -22.95
CA VAL A 86 2.65 -14.70 -22.61
C VAL A 86 3.01 -14.67 -21.11
N TRP A 87 2.88 -13.52 -20.47
CA TRP A 87 3.01 -13.25 -19.03
C TRP A 87 1.88 -13.82 -18.16
#